data_AF-A0A938SB10-F1
#
_entry.id   AF-A0A938SB10-F1
#
_cell.length_a   1.000
_cell.length_b   1.000
_cell.length_c   1.000
_cell.angle_alpha   90.00
_cell.angle_beta   90.00
_cell.angle_gamma   90.00
#
_symmetry.space_group_name_H-M   'P 1'
#
loop_
_entity.id
_entity.type
_entity.pdbx_description
1 polymer ?
#
loop_
_entity_poly.entity_id
_entity_poly.type
_entity_poly.pdbx_seq_one_letter_code
_entity_poly.pdbx_strand_id
1 'polypeptide(L)'
;MFEKSVEEELAEQRKRPVECLGMTFDNDDARREHFLAKLREGLEELHQKLGRVPFTTVEDAVQRMKAIQRWPMATQRADGTLDEDRLRELAERMRHAESSKDLLQRWKDEVGFPHGEVQDILNLSDPPYYTACPNPFLADFIRCYGKPYDPKTDNYRREPFAVDVSEGKTDPLYKAHGYHTKVPHLAIVPSILHYTQPGDIVLDGFCGSGMTGVAAQWCGAAPEAYRRALEEKWAVDGWGKPQWGARRVILGDLSPAATFIAANYNIPFNVNAFAEAGRRLLKEVQTELGWM
;
A
#
# COMPACT_ATOMS: atom_id res chain seq x y z
N MET A 1 -19.11 -38.66 2.34
CA MET A 1 -18.44 -37.54 3.01
C MET A 1 -19.08 -36.30 2.40
N PHE A 2 -19.93 -35.59 3.14
CA PHE A 2 -20.57 -34.38 2.61
C PHE A 2 -19.48 -33.31 2.48
N GLU A 3 -19.29 -32.79 1.27
CA GLU A 3 -18.48 -31.59 1.05
C GLU A 3 -19.07 -30.46 1.90
N LYS A 4 -18.22 -29.74 2.64
CA LYS A 4 -18.65 -28.58 3.42
C LYS A 4 -19.28 -27.56 2.48
N SER A 5 -20.28 -26.84 2.95
CA SER A 5 -20.81 -25.74 2.15
C SER A 5 -19.73 -24.65 2.00
N VAL A 6 -19.76 -23.88 0.91
CA VAL A 6 -18.83 -22.76 0.71
C VAL A 6 -18.91 -21.76 1.88
N GLU A 7 -20.09 -21.59 2.48
CA GLU A 7 -20.32 -20.76 3.66
C GLU A 7 -19.58 -21.28 4.90
N GLU A 8 -19.55 -22.60 5.11
CA GLU A 8 -18.81 -23.23 6.21
C GLU A 8 -17.29 -23.08 6.01
N GLU A 9 -16.80 -23.26 4.78
CA GLU A 9 -15.38 -23.06 4.45
C GLU A 9 -14.95 -21.61 4.64
N LEU A 10 -15.82 -20.66 4.28
CA LEU A 10 -15.62 -19.23 4.49
C LEU A 10 -15.56 -18.85 5.96
N ALA A 11 -16.50 -19.37 6.75
CA ALA A 11 -16.52 -19.16 8.18
C ALA A 11 -15.28 -19.76 8.85
N GLU A 12 -14.75 -20.87 8.35
CA GLU A 12 -13.48 -21.44 8.82
C GLU A 12 -12.27 -20.60 8.39
N GLN A 13 -12.21 -20.14 7.14
CA GLN A 13 -11.12 -19.27 6.67
C GLN A 13 -11.05 -17.97 7.45
N ARG A 14 -12.21 -17.35 7.74
CA ARG A 14 -12.29 -16.14 8.57
C ARG A 14 -11.85 -16.34 10.01
N LYS A 15 -11.77 -17.57 10.50
CA LYS A 15 -11.29 -17.89 11.86
C LYS A 15 -9.82 -18.28 11.90
N ARG A 16 -9.13 -18.30 10.74
CA ARG A 16 -7.72 -18.69 10.69
C ARG A 16 -6.83 -17.55 11.18
N PRO A 17 -5.80 -17.87 11.97
CA PRO A 17 -4.81 -16.89 12.36
C PRO A 17 -4.13 -16.23 11.17
N VAL A 18 -3.81 -14.94 11.31
CA VAL A 18 -3.08 -14.17 10.32
C VAL A 18 -1.83 -13.56 10.93
N GLU A 19 -0.77 -13.44 10.13
CA GLU A 19 0.43 -12.70 10.51
C GLU A 19 0.46 -11.35 9.80
N CYS A 20 0.70 -10.29 10.57
CA CYS A 20 0.79 -8.94 10.03
C CYS A 20 1.83 -8.13 10.81
N LEU A 21 2.83 -7.60 10.11
CA LEU A 21 3.92 -6.79 10.68
C LEU A 21 4.60 -7.45 11.89
N GLY A 22 4.90 -8.76 11.77
CA GLY A 22 5.55 -9.54 12.82
C GLY A 22 4.67 -9.88 14.04
N MET A 23 3.37 -9.58 13.97
CA MET A 23 2.37 -9.93 14.98
C MET A 23 1.45 -11.04 14.47
N THR A 24 1.03 -11.94 15.35
CA THR A 24 0.01 -12.95 15.05
C THR A 24 -1.33 -12.53 15.65
N PHE A 25 -2.40 -12.64 14.87
CA PHE A 25 -3.77 -12.36 15.28
C PHE A 25 -4.62 -13.60 15.09
N ASP A 26 -5.67 -13.75 15.89
CA ASP A 26 -6.61 -14.87 15.80
C ASP A 26 -7.29 -14.96 14.43
N ASN A 27 -7.50 -13.81 13.77
CA ASN A 27 -8.03 -13.69 12.43
C ASN A 27 -7.84 -12.28 11.85
N ASP A 28 -8.25 -12.09 10.59
CA ASP A 28 -8.14 -10.82 9.89
C ASP A 28 -9.01 -9.71 10.49
N ASP A 29 -10.19 -10.03 11.05
CA ASP A 29 -11.04 -9.04 11.71
C ASP A 29 -10.35 -8.48 12.97
N ALA A 30 -9.71 -9.33 13.76
CA ALA A 30 -8.92 -8.94 14.94
C ALA A 30 -7.67 -8.10 14.56
N ARG A 31 -6.97 -8.47 13.48
CA ARG A 31 -5.91 -7.64 12.89
C ARG A 31 -6.47 -6.25 12.55
N ARG A 32 -7.55 -6.20 11.78
CA ARG A 32 -8.14 -4.96 11.30
C ARG A 32 -8.60 -4.06 12.45
N GLU A 33 -9.26 -4.62 13.45
CA GLU A 33 -9.68 -3.90 14.66
C GLU A 33 -8.49 -3.27 15.39
N HIS A 34 -7.42 -4.03 15.61
CA HIS A 34 -6.21 -3.55 16.26
C HIS A 34 -5.56 -2.36 15.52
N PHE A 35 -5.40 -2.47 14.21
CA PHE A 35 -4.78 -1.39 13.43
C PHE A 35 -5.71 -0.18 13.23
N LEU A 36 -7.03 -0.37 13.18
CA LEU A 36 -7.98 0.74 13.19
C LEU A 36 -7.98 1.49 14.52
N ALA A 37 -7.86 0.79 15.66
CA ALA A 37 -7.74 1.42 16.96
C ALA A 37 -6.49 2.32 17.02
N LYS A 38 -5.34 1.80 16.58
CA LYS A 38 -4.10 2.59 16.48
C LYS A 38 -4.24 3.81 15.57
N LEU A 39 -4.84 3.63 14.40
CA LEU A 39 -5.06 4.74 13.46
C LEU A 39 -5.98 5.80 14.08
N ARG A 40 -7.06 5.39 14.75
CA ARG A 40 -7.98 6.29 15.46
C ARG A 40 -7.25 7.10 16.53
N GLU A 41 -6.48 6.43 17.39
CA GLU A 41 -5.75 7.10 18.47
C GLU A 41 -4.76 8.15 17.95
N GLY A 42 -4.07 7.87 16.84
CA GLY A 42 -3.18 8.83 16.18
C GLY A 42 -3.93 10.02 15.58
N LEU A 43 -5.03 9.76 14.88
CA LEU A 43 -5.88 10.82 14.30
C LEU A 43 -6.48 11.72 15.39
N GLU A 44 -6.98 11.15 16.48
CA GLU A 44 -7.54 11.90 17.60
C GLU A 44 -6.48 12.74 18.32
N GLU A 45 -5.27 12.21 18.52
CA GLU A 45 -4.16 12.98 19.11
C GLU A 45 -3.79 14.18 18.24
N LEU A 46 -3.70 14.01 16.91
CA LEU A 46 -3.44 15.10 15.98
C LEU A 46 -4.48 16.22 16.11
N HIS A 47 -5.77 15.87 16.14
CA HIS A 47 -6.85 16.85 16.32
C HIS A 47 -6.80 17.52 17.70
N GLN A 48 -6.52 16.76 18.75
CA GLN A 48 -6.45 17.28 20.11
C GLN A 48 -5.27 18.25 20.30
N LYS A 49 -4.09 17.93 19.75
CA LYS A 49 -2.85 18.68 20.02
C LYS A 49 -2.55 19.78 19.00
N LEU A 50 -2.99 19.63 17.75
CA LEU A 50 -2.70 20.59 16.66
C LEU A 50 -3.95 21.31 16.14
N GLY A 51 -5.14 20.74 16.35
CA GLY A 51 -6.40 21.35 15.90
C GLY A 51 -6.74 22.62 16.68
N ARG A 52 -7.24 23.64 15.97
CA ARG A 52 -7.56 24.99 16.49
C ARG A 52 -6.38 25.72 17.14
N VAL A 53 -5.16 25.20 16.99
CA VAL A 53 -3.94 25.86 17.47
C VAL A 53 -3.42 26.80 16.39
N PRO A 54 -3.22 28.10 16.66
CA PRO A 54 -2.67 29.00 15.66
C PRO A 54 -1.19 28.67 15.40
N PHE A 55 -0.75 28.84 14.15
CA PHE A 55 0.67 28.87 13.84
C PHE A 55 1.26 30.22 14.30
N THR A 56 2.22 30.19 15.22
CA THR A 56 2.84 31.40 15.77
C THR A 56 4.26 31.59 15.25
N THR A 57 5.12 30.60 15.47
CA THR A 57 6.52 30.57 15.06
C THR A 57 6.88 29.16 14.58
N VAL A 58 7.97 29.04 13.83
CA VAL A 58 8.49 27.74 13.39
C VAL A 58 8.91 26.89 14.59
N GLU A 59 9.55 27.49 15.58
CA GLU A 59 9.97 26.82 16.81
C GLU A 59 8.78 26.25 17.58
N ASP A 60 7.71 27.02 17.78
CA ASP A 60 6.49 26.55 18.46
C ASP A 60 5.83 25.42 17.67
N ALA A 61 5.73 25.54 16.35
CA ALA A 61 5.19 24.49 15.49
C ALA A 61 6.01 23.18 15.61
N VAL A 62 7.34 23.28 15.56
CA VAL A 62 8.24 22.12 15.73
C VAL A 62 8.05 21.47 17.10
N GLN A 63 8.01 22.24 18.20
CA GLN A 63 7.82 21.67 19.54
C GLN A 63 6.46 20.96 19.67
N ARG A 64 5.39 21.52 19.10
CA ARG A 64 4.07 20.89 19.11
C ARG A 64 4.05 19.61 18.30
N MET A 65 4.67 19.58 17.13
CA MET A 65 4.79 18.37 16.31
C MET A 65 5.63 17.29 17.01
N LYS A 66 6.71 17.67 17.71
CA LYS A 66 7.52 16.73 18.52
C LYS A 66 6.75 16.12 19.69
N ALA A 67 5.74 16.80 20.20
CA ALA A 67 4.94 16.32 21.33
C ALA A 67 3.88 15.27 20.93
N ILE A 68 3.70 14.98 19.64
CA ILE A 68 2.82 13.93 19.14
C ILE A 68 3.50 12.57 19.32
N GLN A 69 2.79 11.60 19.91
CA GLN A 69 3.37 10.31 20.31
C GLN A 69 2.84 9.13 19.49
N ARG A 70 1.60 9.21 19.04
CA ARG A 70 0.86 8.13 18.35
C ARG A 70 0.82 8.31 16.84
N TRP A 71 1.38 9.41 16.33
CA TRP A 71 1.58 9.63 14.90
C TRP A 71 3.07 9.79 14.58
N PRO A 72 3.59 9.15 13.51
CA PRO A 72 4.99 9.28 13.11
C PRO A 72 5.23 10.64 12.44
N MET A 73 5.36 11.70 13.25
CA MET A 73 5.54 13.07 12.75
C MET A 73 6.85 13.27 11.98
N ALA A 74 7.90 12.54 12.35
CA ALA A 74 9.14 12.49 11.61
C ALA A 74 9.74 11.09 11.67
N THR A 75 10.62 10.81 10.71
CA THR A 75 11.43 9.60 10.71
C THR A 75 12.38 9.61 11.90
N GLN A 76 12.56 8.46 12.53
CA GLN A 76 13.64 8.26 13.48
C GLN A 76 14.96 8.10 12.72
N ARG A 77 16.00 8.78 13.20
CA ARG A 77 17.38 8.58 12.77
C ARG A 77 17.88 7.22 13.26
N ALA A 78 19.01 6.76 12.71
CA ALA A 78 19.60 5.48 13.07
C ALA A 78 19.97 5.36 14.57
N ASP A 79 20.17 6.50 15.26
CA ASP A 79 20.42 6.59 16.70
C ASP A 79 19.14 6.65 17.56
N GLY A 80 17.96 6.53 16.94
CA GLY A 80 16.66 6.59 17.61
C GLY A 80 16.13 8.00 17.88
N THR A 81 16.87 9.05 17.50
CA THR A 81 16.41 10.44 17.65
C THR A 81 15.43 10.83 16.54
N LEU A 82 14.51 11.77 16.82
CA LEU A 82 13.63 12.33 15.79
C LEU A 82 14.44 13.19 14.83
N ASP A 83 14.15 13.08 13.53
CA ASP A 83 14.74 13.96 12.53
C ASP A 83 14.12 15.37 12.58
N GLU A 84 14.64 16.19 13.50
CA GLU A 84 14.14 17.54 13.77
C GLU A 84 14.31 18.50 12.58
N ASP A 85 15.32 18.27 11.74
CA ASP A 85 15.59 19.10 10.56
C ASP A 85 14.41 19.03 9.59
N ARG A 86 13.85 17.83 9.38
CA ARG A 86 12.68 17.63 8.52
C ARG A 86 11.41 18.26 9.10
N LEU A 87 11.23 18.24 10.43
CA LEU A 87 10.12 18.93 11.09
C LEU A 87 10.24 20.45 10.94
N ARG A 88 11.46 20.97 11.03
CA ARG A 88 11.75 22.40 10.86
C ARG A 88 11.49 22.83 9.42
N GLU A 89 11.97 22.08 8.44
CA GLU A 89 11.68 22.34 7.02
C GLU A 89 10.17 22.36 6.74
N LEU A 90 9.43 21.38 7.28
CA LEU A 90 7.98 21.34 7.17
C LEU A 90 7.32 22.59 7.79
N ALA A 91 7.76 22.98 8.99
CA ALA A 91 7.25 24.17 9.67
C ALA A 91 7.59 25.48 8.94
N GLU A 92 8.75 25.57 8.29
CA GLU A 92 9.10 26.71 7.44
C GLU A 92 8.16 26.82 6.24
N ARG A 93 7.82 25.70 5.58
CA ARG A 93 6.82 25.72 4.48
C ARG A 93 5.43 26.15 4.98
N MET A 94 5.00 25.60 6.13
CA MET A 94 3.74 25.98 6.77
C MET A 94 3.64 27.47 7.11
N ARG A 95 4.76 28.19 7.28
CA ARG A 95 4.76 29.64 7.58
C ARG A 95 4.04 30.45 6.51
N HIS A 96 4.11 30.01 5.25
CA HIS A 96 3.55 30.72 4.10
C HIS A 96 2.08 30.39 3.83
N ALA A 97 1.48 29.48 4.60
CA ALA A 97 0.07 29.12 4.47
C ALA A 97 -0.87 30.23 4.98
N GLU A 98 -2.12 30.19 4.51
CA GLU A 98 -3.18 31.14 4.86
C GLU A 98 -3.33 31.34 6.38
N SER A 99 -3.40 32.60 6.82
CA SER A 99 -3.49 32.98 8.25
C SER A 99 -4.72 32.42 8.97
N SER A 100 -5.78 32.11 8.24
CA SER A 100 -7.01 31.49 8.75
C SER A 100 -6.84 30.02 9.17
N LYS A 101 -5.80 29.34 8.65
CA LYS A 101 -5.59 27.91 8.90
C LYS A 101 -4.89 27.67 10.23
N ASP A 102 -5.44 26.76 11.02
CA ASP A 102 -4.79 26.26 12.22
C ASP A 102 -3.57 25.39 11.88
N LEU A 103 -2.78 25.05 12.90
CA LEU A 103 -1.55 24.29 12.75
C LEU A 103 -1.80 22.90 12.14
N LEU A 104 -2.91 22.24 12.49
CA LEU A 104 -3.27 20.96 11.91
C LEU A 104 -3.59 21.07 10.42
N GLN A 105 -4.38 22.06 10.02
CA GLN A 105 -4.75 22.29 8.62
C GLN A 105 -3.51 22.59 7.78
N ARG A 106 -2.61 23.46 8.26
CA ARG A 106 -1.34 23.75 7.59
C ARG A 106 -0.49 22.49 7.44
N TRP A 107 -0.40 21.68 8.49
CA TRP A 107 0.33 20.42 8.43
C TRP A 107 -0.30 19.44 7.44
N LYS A 108 -1.64 19.31 7.47
CA LYS A 108 -2.40 18.45 6.55
C LYS A 108 -2.14 18.84 5.08
N ASP A 109 -2.17 20.13 4.76
CA ASP A 109 -1.88 20.64 3.41
C ASP A 109 -0.48 20.22 2.94
N GLU A 110 0.53 20.42 3.79
CA GLU A 110 1.93 20.16 3.45
C GLU A 110 2.26 18.68 3.23
N VAL A 111 1.57 17.79 3.95
CA VAL A 111 1.84 16.33 3.87
C VAL A 111 0.85 15.60 2.96
N GLY A 112 -0.07 16.31 2.32
CA GLY A 112 -1.10 15.70 1.45
C GLY A 112 -2.14 14.89 2.22
N PHE A 113 -2.49 15.33 3.43
CA PHE A 113 -3.49 14.69 4.27
C PHE A 113 -4.91 15.10 3.83
N PRO A 114 -5.90 14.18 3.80
CA PRO A 114 -7.28 14.53 3.49
C PRO A 114 -7.90 15.48 4.52
N HIS A 115 -8.76 16.38 4.05
CA HIS A 115 -9.66 17.18 4.88
C HIS A 115 -11.02 16.46 5.00
N GLY A 116 -11.15 15.62 6.02
CA GLY A 116 -12.38 14.91 6.33
C GLY A 116 -12.46 14.55 7.81
N GLU A 117 -13.64 14.08 8.22
CA GLU A 117 -13.85 13.63 9.59
C GLU A 117 -13.01 12.39 9.88
N VAL A 118 -12.57 12.24 11.14
CA VAL A 118 -11.79 11.07 11.58
C VAL A 118 -12.54 9.78 11.23
N GLN A 119 -13.86 9.76 11.41
CA GLN A 119 -14.67 8.58 11.13
C GLN A 119 -14.69 8.21 9.64
N ASP A 120 -14.68 9.18 8.73
CA ASP A 120 -14.64 8.92 7.28
C ASP A 120 -13.30 8.33 6.86
N ILE A 121 -12.19 8.86 7.39
CA ILE A 121 -10.86 8.32 7.16
C ILE A 121 -10.79 6.86 7.63
N LEU A 122 -11.32 6.56 8.81
CA LEU A 122 -11.34 5.19 9.35
C LEU A 122 -12.22 4.25 8.52
N ASN A 123 -13.39 4.72 8.07
CA ASN A 123 -14.32 3.93 7.25
C ASN A 123 -13.72 3.58 5.89
N LEU A 124 -12.95 4.50 5.31
CA LEU A 124 -12.30 4.29 4.02
C LEU A 124 -10.97 3.53 4.13
N SER A 125 -10.45 3.27 5.33
CA SER A 125 -9.14 2.62 5.52
C SER A 125 -9.26 1.13 5.84
N ASP A 126 -8.23 0.37 5.44
CA ASP A 126 -7.99 -1.02 5.88
C ASP A 126 -6.53 -1.14 6.37
N PRO A 127 -6.22 -0.54 7.52
CA PRO A 127 -4.86 -0.51 8.01
C PRO A 127 -4.39 -1.92 8.44
N PRO A 128 -3.10 -2.24 8.28
CA PRO A 128 -2.04 -1.34 7.83
C PRO A 128 -1.85 -1.31 6.30
N TYR A 129 -2.63 -2.08 5.55
CA TYR A 129 -2.45 -2.27 4.11
C TYR A 129 -2.86 -1.06 3.28
N TYR A 130 -3.91 -0.35 3.70
CA TYR A 130 -4.38 0.87 3.05
C TYR A 130 -4.92 1.88 4.06
N THR A 131 -4.59 3.15 3.85
CA THR A 131 -5.17 4.26 4.60
C THR A 131 -5.58 5.36 3.63
N ALA A 132 -6.72 5.98 3.89
CA ALA A 132 -7.20 7.14 3.12
C ALA A 132 -6.38 8.43 3.38
N CYS A 133 -5.42 8.36 4.30
CA CYS A 133 -4.46 9.40 4.67
C CYS A 133 -3.03 8.86 4.54
N PRO A 134 -1.98 9.69 4.74
CA PRO A 134 -0.61 9.19 4.88
C PRO A 134 -0.56 8.01 5.87
N ASN A 135 0.07 6.90 5.45
CA ASN A 135 0.00 5.64 6.17
C ASN A 135 1.00 5.64 7.35
N PRO A 136 0.54 5.63 8.62
CA PRO A 136 1.43 5.71 9.77
C PRO A 136 2.19 4.40 10.04
N PHE A 137 1.84 3.31 9.38
CA PHE A 137 2.43 1.98 9.59
C PHE A 137 3.60 1.66 8.65
N LEU A 138 4.00 2.60 7.78
CA LEU A 138 5.10 2.40 6.84
C LEU A 138 6.43 2.12 7.55
N ALA A 139 6.71 2.78 8.67
CA ALA A 139 7.93 2.54 9.43
C ALA A 139 7.98 1.10 9.98
N ASP A 140 6.85 0.60 10.49
CA ASP A 140 6.72 -0.79 10.94
C ASP A 140 6.89 -1.78 9.77
N PHE A 141 6.31 -1.47 8.62
CA PHE A 141 6.49 -2.26 7.40
C PHE A 141 7.96 -2.37 6.96
N ILE A 142 8.68 -1.24 6.93
CA ILE A 142 10.12 -1.23 6.60
C ILE A 142 10.92 -1.98 7.67
N ARG A 143 10.57 -1.85 8.95
CA ARG A 143 11.26 -2.56 10.03
C ARG A 143 11.07 -4.08 9.95
N CYS A 144 9.88 -4.55 9.59
CA CYS A 144 9.58 -5.97 9.49
C CYS A 144 10.17 -6.63 8.23
N TYR A 145 10.26 -5.88 7.13
CA TYR A 145 10.51 -6.47 5.82
C TYR A 145 11.68 -5.86 5.04
N GLY A 146 12.15 -4.69 5.45
CA GLY A 146 13.27 -3.99 4.83
C GLY A 146 14.60 -4.60 5.25
N LYS A 147 15.63 -4.30 4.45
CA LYS A 147 17.03 -4.59 4.76
C LYS A 147 17.74 -3.24 4.89
N PRO A 148 18.35 -2.93 6.05
CA PRO A 148 19.16 -1.72 6.18
C PRO A 148 20.29 -1.73 5.15
N TYR A 149 20.54 -0.58 4.53
CA TYR A 149 21.69 -0.40 3.64
C TYR A 149 22.96 -0.17 4.47
N ASP A 150 23.98 -0.98 4.23
CA ASP A 150 25.33 -0.81 4.77
C ASP A 150 26.32 -0.62 3.61
N PRO A 151 26.86 0.60 3.41
CA PRO A 151 27.79 0.89 2.31
C PRO A 151 29.10 0.09 2.37
N LYS A 152 29.43 -0.56 3.50
CA LYS A 152 30.64 -1.38 3.65
C LYS A 152 30.43 -2.82 3.21
N THR A 153 29.23 -3.36 3.41
CA THR A 153 28.94 -4.78 3.15
C THR A 153 28.06 -4.99 1.92
N ASP A 154 27.24 -4.01 1.57
CA ASP A 154 26.37 -4.10 0.40
C ASP A 154 27.17 -3.95 -0.88
N ASN A 155 27.16 -5.02 -1.67
CA ASN A 155 27.84 -5.12 -2.96
C ASN A 155 26.85 -5.20 -4.13
N TYR A 156 25.61 -4.76 -3.93
CA TYR A 156 24.59 -4.76 -4.97
C TYR A 156 25.07 -3.96 -6.17
N ARG A 157 25.17 -4.66 -7.31
CA ARG A 157 25.56 -4.07 -8.59
C ARG A 157 24.79 -4.76 -9.70
N ARG A 158 24.05 -3.97 -10.48
CA ARG A 158 23.31 -4.42 -11.66
C ARG A 158 23.61 -3.47 -12.81
N GLU A 159 23.86 -4.04 -13.98
CA GLU A 159 23.98 -3.25 -15.21
C GLU A 159 22.62 -2.63 -15.58
N PRO A 160 22.60 -1.48 -16.28
CA PRO A 160 21.37 -0.91 -16.79
C PRO A 160 20.58 -1.93 -17.61
N PHE A 161 19.31 -2.09 -17.26
CA PHE A 161 18.41 -3.01 -17.93
C PHE A 161 17.76 -2.33 -19.13
N ALA A 162 18.25 -2.68 -20.32
CA ALA A 162 17.71 -2.23 -21.60
C ALA A 162 17.20 -3.46 -22.35
N VAL A 163 15.89 -3.71 -22.26
CA VAL A 163 15.22 -4.77 -23.02
C VAL A 163 14.00 -4.18 -23.71
N ASP A 164 13.74 -4.63 -24.93
CA ASP A 164 12.50 -4.26 -25.63
C ASP A 164 11.32 -4.96 -24.96
N VAL A 165 10.41 -4.15 -24.43
CA VAL A 165 9.18 -4.63 -23.79
C VAL A 165 8.00 -4.26 -24.67
N SER A 166 7.40 -5.27 -25.30
CA SER A 166 6.17 -5.14 -26.08
C SER A 166 5.13 -6.07 -25.51
N GLU A 167 4.16 -5.50 -24.81
CA GLU A 167 3.11 -6.24 -24.12
C GLU A 167 1.73 -5.72 -24.55
N GLY A 168 0.82 -6.67 -24.79
CA GLY A 168 -0.54 -6.38 -25.19
C GLY A 168 -1.40 -5.87 -24.02
N LYS A 169 -2.48 -5.15 -24.35
CA LYS A 169 -3.52 -4.72 -23.40
C LYS A 169 -4.68 -5.72 -23.28
N THR A 170 -4.42 -6.98 -23.59
CA THR A 170 -5.45 -8.03 -23.75
C THR A 170 -5.67 -8.86 -22.50
N ASP A 171 -4.70 -8.86 -21.58
CA ASP A 171 -4.71 -9.66 -20.35
C ASP A 171 -5.95 -9.36 -19.48
N PRO A 172 -6.63 -10.39 -18.92
CA PRO A 172 -7.80 -10.19 -18.08
C PRO A 172 -7.56 -9.29 -16.86
N LEU A 173 -6.41 -9.40 -16.19
CA LEU A 173 -6.06 -8.53 -15.05
C LEU A 173 -5.85 -7.09 -15.51
N TYR A 174 -5.29 -6.88 -16.71
CA TYR A 174 -5.19 -5.53 -17.26
C TYR A 174 -6.58 -4.93 -17.54
N LYS A 175 -7.54 -5.73 -18.00
CA LYS A 175 -8.88 -5.26 -18.36
C LYS A 175 -9.85 -5.05 -17.19
N ALA A 176 -9.60 -5.67 -16.03
CA ALA A 176 -10.55 -5.68 -14.91
C ALA A 176 -10.99 -4.27 -14.45
N HIS A 177 -10.11 -3.27 -14.53
CA HIS A 177 -10.40 -1.86 -14.25
C HIS A 177 -9.72 -0.97 -15.30
N GLY A 178 -10.52 -0.16 -15.98
CA GLY A 178 -10.04 0.84 -16.93
C GLY A 178 -9.35 2.01 -16.22
N TYR A 179 -8.16 2.39 -16.71
CA TYR A 179 -7.46 3.58 -16.26
C TYR A 179 -6.61 4.12 -17.41
N HIS A 180 -6.68 5.42 -17.67
CA HIS A 180 -6.23 6.03 -18.92
C HIS A 180 -4.70 5.93 -19.15
N THR A 181 -3.90 5.98 -18.08
CA THR A 181 -2.44 5.82 -18.12
C THR A 181 -1.94 4.43 -17.72
N LYS A 182 -2.83 3.42 -17.71
CA LYS A 182 -2.49 2.07 -17.22
C LYS A 182 -1.45 1.38 -18.07
N VAL A 183 -0.37 0.92 -17.44
CA VAL A 183 0.68 0.10 -18.05
C VAL A 183 0.45 -1.39 -17.72
N PRO A 184 0.57 -2.33 -18.69
CA PRO A 184 0.49 -3.76 -18.42
C PRO A 184 1.50 -4.22 -17.37
N HIS A 185 1.09 -5.03 -16.39
CA HIS A 185 1.99 -5.53 -15.35
C HIS A 185 3.12 -6.39 -15.95
N LEU A 186 2.83 -7.15 -17.01
CA LEU A 186 3.81 -7.96 -17.73
C LEU A 186 4.96 -7.11 -18.30
N ALA A 187 4.73 -5.82 -18.56
CA ALA A 187 5.78 -4.91 -19.01
C ALA A 187 6.74 -4.49 -17.88
N ILE A 188 6.29 -4.59 -16.62
CA ILE A 188 7.02 -4.16 -15.43
C ILE A 188 7.80 -5.33 -14.81
N VAL A 189 7.26 -6.56 -14.91
CA VAL A 189 7.85 -7.79 -14.35
C VAL A 189 9.34 -7.95 -14.67
N PRO A 190 9.82 -7.79 -15.93
CA PRO A 190 11.23 -7.94 -16.24
C PRO A 190 12.14 -7.00 -15.44
N SER A 191 11.74 -5.74 -15.28
CA SER A 191 12.50 -4.75 -14.52
C SER A 191 12.56 -5.10 -13.03
N ILE A 192 11.45 -5.56 -12.44
CA ILE A 192 11.44 -6.02 -11.03
C ILE A 192 12.40 -7.21 -10.86
N LEU A 193 12.33 -8.21 -11.75
CA LEU A 193 13.17 -9.39 -11.67
C LEU A 193 14.67 -9.09 -11.82
N HIS A 194 15.02 -8.10 -12.63
CA HIS A 194 16.42 -7.70 -12.84
C HIS A 194 17.01 -6.95 -11.64
N TYR A 195 16.26 -5.98 -11.10
CA TYR A 195 16.77 -5.07 -10.06
C TYR A 195 16.52 -5.51 -8.62
N THR A 196 15.77 -6.60 -8.39
CA THR A 196 15.40 -7.02 -7.03
C THR A 196 15.50 -8.53 -6.85
N GLN A 197 15.55 -8.96 -5.59
CA GLN A 197 15.44 -10.36 -5.18
C GLN A 197 14.06 -10.64 -4.55
N PRO A 198 13.64 -11.92 -4.48
CA PRO A 198 12.43 -12.29 -3.75
C PRO A 198 12.41 -11.72 -2.33
N GLY A 199 11.28 -11.14 -1.93
CA GLY A 199 11.08 -10.51 -0.63
C GLY A 199 11.56 -9.07 -0.51
N ASP A 200 12.33 -8.54 -1.47
CA ASP A 200 12.74 -7.13 -1.47
C ASP A 200 11.52 -6.19 -1.60
N ILE A 201 11.71 -4.94 -1.19
CA ILE A 201 10.68 -3.89 -1.22
C ILE A 201 10.85 -3.05 -2.48
N VAL A 202 9.76 -2.89 -3.23
CA VAL A 202 9.64 -1.97 -4.36
C VAL A 202 8.79 -0.77 -3.92
N LEU A 203 9.29 0.44 -4.16
CA LEU A 203 8.52 1.67 -3.97
C LEU A 203 8.05 2.18 -5.33
N ASP A 204 6.75 2.40 -5.45
CA ASP A 204 6.15 3.15 -6.55
C ASP A 204 5.32 4.29 -5.97
N GLY A 205 5.91 5.50 -5.96
CA GLY A 205 5.28 6.71 -5.44
C GLY A 205 4.32 7.40 -6.41
N PHE A 206 4.13 6.84 -7.62
CA PHE A 206 3.24 7.35 -8.66
C PHE A 206 2.47 6.19 -9.30
N CYS A 207 1.87 5.36 -8.45
CA CYS A 207 1.47 4.03 -8.87
C CYS A 207 0.28 4.01 -9.84
N GLY A 208 -0.50 5.09 -9.93
CA GLY A 208 -1.74 5.12 -10.68
C GLY A 208 -2.62 3.94 -10.28
N SER A 209 -2.97 3.10 -11.26
CA SER A 209 -3.75 1.87 -11.08
C SER A 209 -3.07 0.74 -10.25
N GLY A 210 -1.82 0.90 -9.82
CA GLY A 210 -1.14 -0.08 -8.95
C GLY A 210 -0.56 -1.30 -9.66
N MET A 211 -0.25 -1.19 -10.96
CA MET A 211 0.25 -2.33 -11.75
C MET A 211 1.66 -2.79 -11.37
N THR A 212 2.47 -1.93 -10.75
CA THR A 212 3.74 -2.32 -10.13
C THR A 212 3.53 -3.34 -9.00
N GLY A 213 2.46 -3.17 -8.21
CA GLY A 213 2.07 -4.15 -7.20
C GLY A 213 1.69 -5.50 -7.81
N VAL A 214 0.87 -5.47 -8.87
CA VAL A 214 0.47 -6.68 -9.59
C VAL A 214 1.70 -7.39 -10.17
N ALA A 215 2.63 -6.65 -10.77
CA ALA A 215 3.88 -7.19 -11.32
C ALA A 215 4.77 -7.83 -10.23
N ALA A 216 4.89 -7.20 -9.07
CA ALA A 216 5.67 -7.74 -7.96
C ALA A 216 5.08 -9.06 -7.41
N GLN A 217 3.75 -9.17 -7.34
CA GLN A 217 3.07 -10.41 -6.97
C GLN A 217 3.21 -11.47 -8.08
N TRP A 218 3.11 -11.05 -9.34
CA TRP A 218 3.27 -11.90 -10.51
C TRP A 218 4.65 -12.57 -10.55
N CYS A 219 5.71 -11.90 -10.08
CA CYS A 219 7.03 -12.50 -9.94
C CYS A 219 7.01 -13.79 -9.08
N GLY A 220 6.05 -13.95 -8.15
CA GLY A 220 5.85 -15.18 -7.37
C GLY A 220 4.82 -16.13 -7.96
N ALA A 221 3.75 -15.60 -8.57
CA ALA A 221 2.59 -16.37 -9.02
C ALA A 221 2.58 -16.74 -10.52
N ALA A 222 3.52 -16.22 -11.31
CA ALA A 222 3.54 -16.40 -12.76
C ALA A 222 3.45 -17.88 -13.16
N PRO A 223 2.60 -18.24 -14.15
CA PRO A 223 2.53 -19.60 -14.69
C PRO A 223 3.87 -20.07 -15.27
N GLU A 224 4.13 -21.38 -15.22
CA GLU A 224 5.38 -21.95 -15.70
C GLU A 224 5.67 -21.62 -17.18
N ALA A 225 4.63 -21.63 -18.03
CA ALA A 225 4.76 -21.26 -19.43
C ALA A 225 5.30 -19.84 -19.63
N TYR A 226 4.81 -18.86 -18.84
CA TYR A 226 5.31 -17.49 -18.89
C TYR A 226 6.77 -17.42 -18.42
N ARG A 227 7.11 -18.14 -17.34
CA ARG A 227 8.49 -18.15 -16.83
C ARG A 227 9.48 -18.67 -17.86
N ARG A 228 9.14 -19.80 -18.51
CA ARG A 228 9.97 -20.41 -19.56
C ARG A 228 10.16 -19.47 -20.74
N ALA A 229 9.08 -18.85 -21.24
CA ALA A 229 9.16 -17.90 -22.35
C ALA A 229 10.05 -16.68 -22.02
N LEU A 230 9.95 -16.14 -20.81
CA LEU A 230 10.80 -15.03 -20.38
C LEU A 230 12.27 -15.45 -20.25
N GLU A 231 12.55 -16.62 -19.66
CA GLU A 231 13.91 -17.16 -19.52
C GLU A 231 14.56 -17.43 -20.89
N GLU A 232 13.80 -17.97 -21.85
CA GLU A 232 14.27 -18.19 -23.21
C GLU A 232 14.63 -16.87 -23.91
N LYS A 233 13.76 -15.86 -23.79
CA LYS A 233 14.03 -14.52 -24.33
C LYS A 233 15.28 -13.92 -23.70
N TRP A 234 15.40 -13.97 -22.38
CA TRP A 234 16.56 -13.44 -21.67
C TRP A 234 17.85 -14.15 -22.09
N ALA A 235 17.82 -15.48 -22.27
CA ALA A 235 18.98 -16.23 -22.75
C ALA A 235 19.42 -15.79 -24.16
N VAL A 236 18.48 -15.53 -25.07
CA VAL A 236 18.76 -14.97 -26.41
C VAL A 236 19.38 -13.58 -26.32
N ASP A 237 18.87 -12.75 -25.41
CA ASP A 237 19.34 -11.38 -25.17
C ASP A 237 20.65 -11.32 -24.35
N GLY A 238 21.21 -12.46 -23.94
CA GLY A 238 22.46 -12.56 -23.17
C GLY A 238 22.32 -12.33 -21.67
N TRP A 239 21.10 -12.32 -21.14
CA TRP A 239 20.82 -12.19 -19.71
C TRP A 239 20.73 -13.56 -19.02
N GLY A 240 21.21 -13.62 -17.78
CA GLY A 240 21.09 -14.82 -16.93
C GLY A 240 19.68 -14.99 -16.36
N LYS A 241 19.33 -16.21 -15.93
CA LYS A 241 17.99 -16.50 -15.40
C LYS A 241 17.63 -15.61 -14.18
N PRO A 242 16.41 -15.06 -14.13
CA PRO A 242 15.96 -14.28 -12.98
C PRO A 242 15.68 -15.15 -11.76
N GLN A 243 15.71 -14.56 -10.57
CA GLN A 243 15.18 -15.19 -9.36
C GLN A 243 13.69 -14.90 -9.22
N TRP A 244 12.88 -15.93 -9.44
CA TRP A 244 11.43 -15.88 -9.26
C TRP A 244 11.04 -15.86 -7.78
N GLY A 245 9.97 -15.14 -7.46
CA GLY A 245 9.44 -14.99 -6.10
C GLY A 245 8.70 -13.66 -5.94
N ALA A 246 7.76 -13.59 -5.01
CA ALA A 246 7.02 -12.34 -4.78
C ALA A 246 7.94 -11.26 -4.20
N ARG A 247 7.72 -10.00 -4.58
CA ARG A 247 8.30 -8.82 -3.93
C ARG A 247 7.23 -8.13 -3.10
N ARG A 248 7.66 -7.33 -2.13
CA ARG A 248 6.80 -6.47 -1.33
C ARG A 248 6.74 -5.11 -1.98
N VAL A 249 5.60 -4.42 -1.88
CA VAL A 249 5.44 -3.14 -2.58
C VAL A 249 4.80 -2.10 -1.68
N ILE A 250 5.31 -0.87 -1.77
CA ILE A 250 4.67 0.33 -1.26
C ILE A 250 4.17 1.11 -2.48
N LEU A 251 2.86 1.29 -2.55
CA LEU A 251 2.18 2.02 -3.63
C LEU A 251 1.64 3.34 -3.06
N GLY A 252 1.98 4.44 -3.70
CA GLY A 252 1.49 5.77 -3.37
C GLY A 252 0.97 6.49 -4.62
N ASP A 253 -0.13 7.23 -4.45
CA ASP A 253 -0.65 8.15 -5.46
C ASP A 253 -1.45 9.25 -4.75
N LEU A 254 -1.55 10.43 -5.36
CA LEU A 254 -2.36 11.54 -4.84
C LEU A 254 -3.84 11.41 -5.22
N SER A 255 -4.16 10.67 -6.28
CA SER A 255 -5.52 10.51 -6.78
C SER A 255 -6.28 9.46 -5.97
N PRO A 256 -7.41 9.82 -5.31
CA PRO A 256 -8.24 8.85 -4.59
C PRO A 256 -8.78 7.73 -5.49
N ALA A 257 -9.04 8.03 -6.77
CA ALA A 257 -9.48 7.03 -7.73
C ALA A 257 -8.35 6.04 -8.07
N ALA A 258 -7.11 6.54 -8.19
CA ALA A 258 -5.94 5.71 -8.45
C ALA A 258 -5.66 4.78 -7.27
N THR A 259 -5.60 5.32 -6.05
CA THR A 259 -5.34 4.54 -4.84
C THR A 259 -6.45 3.51 -4.58
N PHE A 260 -7.72 3.85 -4.84
CA PHE A 260 -8.82 2.91 -4.76
C PHE A 260 -8.65 1.74 -5.75
N ILE A 261 -8.33 2.02 -7.02
CA ILE A 261 -8.09 0.97 -8.03
C ILE A 261 -6.88 0.12 -7.64
N ALA A 262 -5.79 0.75 -7.22
CA ALA A 262 -4.57 0.06 -6.79
C ALA A 262 -4.83 -0.88 -5.60
N ALA A 263 -5.60 -0.42 -4.61
CA ALA A 263 -6.01 -1.22 -3.46
C ALA A 263 -6.83 -2.45 -3.89
N ASN A 264 -7.81 -2.28 -4.78
CA ASN A 264 -8.64 -3.39 -5.27
C ASN A 264 -7.83 -4.44 -6.07
N TYR A 265 -6.73 -4.05 -6.72
CA TYR A 265 -5.84 -5.01 -7.38
C TYR A 265 -4.92 -5.77 -6.43
N ASN A 266 -4.48 -5.12 -5.34
CA ASN A 266 -3.31 -5.57 -4.60
C ASN A 266 -3.60 -6.04 -3.18
N ILE A 267 -4.76 -5.70 -2.63
CA ILE A 267 -5.15 -6.15 -1.30
C ILE A 267 -5.82 -7.52 -1.40
N PRO A 268 -5.48 -8.46 -0.51
CA PRO A 268 -6.20 -9.73 -0.43
C PRO A 268 -7.70 -9.47 -0.24
N PHE A 269 -8.52 -10.13 -1.05
CA PHE A 269 -9.97 -10.14 -0.83
C PHE A 269 -10.46 -11.58 -0.79
N ASN A 270 -11.61 -11.79 -0.15
CA ASN A 270 -12.19 -13.10 -0.05
C ASN A 270 -12.97 -13.44 -1.32
N VAL A 271 -12.34 -14.22 -2.20
CA VAL A 271 -12.91 -14.66 -3.50
C VAL A 271 -14.24 -15.39 -3.33
N ASN A 272 -14.35 -16.23 -2.30
CA ASN A 272 -15.56 -17.01 -2.06
C ASN A 272 -16.71 -16.11 -1.60
N ALA A 273 -16.45 -15.18 -0.66
CA ALA A 273 -17.46 -14.24 -0.19
C ALA A 273 -17.91 -13.29 -1.32
N PHE A 274 -16.98 -12.87 -2.19
CA PHE A 274 -17.30 -12.11 -3.39
C PHE A 274 -18.21 -12.91 -4.34
N ALA A 275 -17.88 -14.17 -4.61
CA ALA A 275 -18.68 -15.03 -5.47
C ALA A 275 -20.09 -15.30 -4.91
N GLU A 276 -20.23 -15.44 -3.60
CA GLU A 276 -21.53 -15.57 -2.92
C GLU A 276 -22.36 -14.30 -3.01
N ALA A 277 -21.77 -13.15 -2.72
CA ALA A 277 -22.45 -11.87 -2.88
C ALA A 277 -22.95 -11.70 -4.33
N GLY A 278 -22.12 -12.05 -5.31
CA GLY A 278 -22.50 -12.07 -6.72
C GLY A 278 -23.66 -13.04 -7.03
N ARG A 279 -23.59 -14.29 -6.55
CA ARG A 279 -24.68 -15.28 -6.73
C ARG A 279 -25.99 -14.82 -6.09
N ARG A 280 -25.92 -14.22 -4.90
CA ARG A 280 -27.08 -13.68 -4.18
C ARG A 280 -27.72 -12.54 -4.98
N LEU A 281 -26.92 -11.56 -5.42
CA LEU A 281 -27.40 -10.44 -6.25
C LEU A 281 -28.06 -10.95 -7.54
N LEU A 282 -27.45 -11.92 -8.24
CA LEU A 282 -28.05 -12.51 -9.44
C LEU A 282 -29.39 -13.19 -9.16
N LYS A 283 -29.51 -13.88 -8.01
CA LYS A 283 -30.77 -14.50 -7.59
C LYS A 283 -31.84 -13.47 -7.25
N GLU A 284 -31.47 -12.38 -6.58
CA GLU A 284 -32.36 -11.25 -6.27
C GLU A 284 -32.87 -10.63 -7.59
N VAL A 285 -31.98 -10.31 -8.52
CA VAL A 285 -32.33 -9.79 -9.86
C VAL A 285 -33.24 -10.75 -10.62
N GLN A 286 -32.94 -12.06 -10.64
CA GLN A 286 -33.79 -13.06 -11.30
C GLN A 286 -35.18 -13.14 -10.66
N THR A 287 -35.28 -12.97 -9.35
CA THR A 287 -36.56 -12.99 -8.62
C THR A 287 -37.38 -11.76 -8.94
N GLU A 288 -36.76 -10.58 -9.00
CA GLU A 288 -37.44 -9.31 -9.24
C GLU A 288 -37.78 -9.05 -10.72
N LEU A 289 -36.87 -9.41 -11.63
CA LEU A 289 -36.93 -9.04 -13.04
C LEU A 289 -36.98 -10.22 -14.00
N GLY A 290 -36.91 -11.46 -13.52
CA GLY A 290 -36.85 -12.65 -14.38
C GLY A 290 -38.14 -12.98 -15.14
N TRP A 291 -39.20 -12.21 -14.94
CA TRP A 291 -40.46 -12.30 -15.69
C TRP A 291 -40.47 -11.45 -16.97
N MET A 292 -39.52 -10.51 -17.11
CA MET A 292 -39.29 -9.73 -18.33
C MET A 292 -38.56 -10.57 -19.37
#